data_AF-A0A1B2LUS4-F1
#
_entry.id   AF-A0A1B2LUS4-F1
#
_cell.length_a   1.000
_cell.length_b   1.000
_cell.length_c   1.000
_cell.angle_alpha   90.00
_cell.angle_beta   90.00
_cell.angle_gamma   90.00
#
_symmetry.space_group_name_H-M   'P 1'
#
loop_
_entity.id
_entity.type
_entity.pdbx_description
1 polymer ?
#
loop_
_entity_poly.entity_id
_entity_poly.type
_entity_poly.pdbx_seq_one_letter_code
_entity_poly.pdbx_strand_id
1 'polypeptide(L)'
;NRFYYQISIPIKDAAILANCDDRAIRRNWVQRILDHDGYGDDLGGIESWLRLAEAVGLDRAQVESLSQVLPGVRFAVDAYVNFARRAPWPEAVCSSLTE
;
A
#
# COMPACT_ATOMS: atom_id res chain seq x y z
N ASN A 1 -9.89 -9.20 -0.20
CA ASN A 1 -9.65 -8.52 1.11
C ASN A 1 -8.20 -8.10 1.29
N ARG A 2 -7.22 -9.01 1.49
CA ARG A 2 -5.81 -8.61 1.71
C ARG A 2 -5.21 -7.84 0.53
N PHE A 3 -5.61 -8.14 -0.71
CA PHE A 3 -5.22 -7.37 -1.89
C PHE A 3 -5.51 -5.86 -1.75
N TYR A 4 -6.68 -5.48 -1.20
CA TYR A 4 -7.02 -4.07 -0.98
C TYR A 4 -6.04 -3.36 -0.03
N TYR A 5 -5.60 -4.05 1.02
CA TYR A 5 -4.56 -3.53 1.91
C TYR A 5 -3.25 -3.33 1.15
N GLN A 6 -2.83 -4.29 0.33
CA GLN A 6 -1.55 -4.26 -0.38
C GLN A 6 -1.46 -3.13 -1.41
N ILE A 7 -2.51 -2.92 -2.21
CA ILE A 7 -2.56 -1.79 -3.15
C ILE A 7 -2.69 -0.43 -2.43
N SER A 8 -3.07 -0.42 -1.15
CA SER A 8 -3.18 0.82 -0.38
C SER A 8 -1.87 1.23 0.30
N ILE A 9 -0.90 0.32 0.44
CA ILE A 9 0.42 0.62 1.01
C ILE A 9 1.16 1.71 0.24
N PRO A 10 1.35 1.65 -1.09
CA PRO A 10 2.05 2.71 -1.82
C PRO A 10 1.31 4.06 -1.72
N ILE A 11 -0.01 4.07 -1.63
CA ILE A 11 -0.81 5.28 -1.40
C ILE A 11 -0.55 5.86 -0.01
N LYS A 12 -0.51 5.00 1.02
CA LYS A 12 -0.15 5.37 2.40
C LYS A 12 1.27 5.91 2.48
N ASP A 13 2.23 5.24 1.84
CA ASP A 13 3.64 5.66 1.83
C ASP A 13 3.86 6.96 1.03
N ALA A 14 3.11 7.19 -0.05
CA ALA A 14 3.11 8.46 -0.76
C ALA A 14 2.58 9.61 0.10
N ALA A 15 1.57 9.36 0.95
CA ALA A 15 1.08 10.36 1.89
C ALA A 15 2.14 10.73 2.95
N ILE A 16 2.90 9.75 3.44
CA ILE A 16 4.06 9.99 4.33
C ILE A 16 5.10 10.86 3.62
N LEU A 17 5.47 10.52 2.38
CA LEU A 17 6.42 11.29 1.58
C LEU A 17 5.96 12.74 1.37
N ALA A 18 4.67 12.96 1.11
CA ALA A 18 4.11 14.30 0.92
C ALA A 18 4.19 15.16 2.18
N ASN A 19 4.11 14.54 3.36
CA ASN A 19 4.16 15.21 4.66
C ASN A 19 5.59 15.36 5.23
N CYS A 20 6.58 14.68 4.64
CA CYS A 20 7.97 14.66 5.12
C CYS A 20 8.80 15.76 4.44
N ASP A 21 9.31 16.72 5.20
CA ASP A 21 10.17 17.81 4.72
C ASP A 21 11.65 17.40 4.57
N ASP A 22 12.09 16.35 5.26
CA ASP A 22 13.46 15.80 5.16
C ASP A 22 13.69 15.00 3.87
N ARG A 23 14.54 15.54 2.98
CA ARG A 23 14.91 14.89 1.71
C ARG A 23 15.63 13.55 1.90
N ALA A 24 16.49 13.41 2.91
CA ALA A 24 17.24 12.17 3.13
C ALA A 24 16.28 11.04 3.51
N ILE A 25 15.29 11.32 4.37
CA ILE A 25 14.24 10.37 4.72
C ILE A 25 13.40 10.01 3.50
N ARG A 26 12.94 11.00 2.72
CA ARG A 26 12.15 10.73 1.49
C ARG A 26 12.86 9.82 0.50
N ARG A 27 14.19 9.97 0.34
CA ARG A 27 14.99 9.12 -0.56
C ARG A 27 15.04 7.65 -0.13
N ASN A 28 15.00 7.38 1.17
CA ASN A 28 14.93 6.01 1.67
C ASN A 28 13.50 5.47 1.59
N TRP A 29 12.52 6.31 1.94
CA TRP A 29 11.11 5.89 2.01
C TRP A 29 10.49 5.58 0.65
N VAL A 30 10.95 6.24 -0.43
CA VAL A 30 10.45 5.97 -1.79
C VAL A 30 10.69 4.54 -2.25
N GLN A 31 11.71 3.85 -1.71
CA GLN A 31 11.97 2.45 -2.04
C GLN A 31 10.76 1.57 -1.76
N ARG A 32 10.01 1.84 -0.68
CA ARG A 32 8.81 1.09 -0.33
C ARG A 32 7.73 1.17 -1.40
N ILE A 33 7.57 2.32 -2.05
CA ILE A 33 6.63 2.48 -3.15
C ILE A 33 7.10 1.67 -4.36
N LEU A 34 8.39 1.76 -4.70
CA LEU A 34 8.97 1.01 -5.82
C LEU A 34 8.89 -0.50 -5.61
N ASP A 35 9.07 -0.99 -4.39
CA ASP A 35 8.94 -2.41 -4.05
C ASP A 35 7.50 -2.90 -4.23
N HIS A 36 6.50 -2.04 -3.97
CA HIS A 36 5.08 -2.38 -4.12
C HIS A 36 4.58 -2.24 -5.56
N ASP A 37 4.84 -1.11 -6.20
CA ASP A 37 4.33 -0.75 -7.53
C ASP A 37 5.20 -1.30 -8.68
N GLY A 38 6.47 -1.60 -8.40
CA GLY A 38 7.46 -1.95 -9.41
C GLY A 38 8.11 -0.73 -10.06
N TYR A 39 9.14 -0.99 -10.88
CA TYR A 39 9.83 0.02 -11.67
C TYR A 39 10.60 -0.62 -12.83
N GLY A 40 10.60 0.04 -13.99
CA GLY A 40 11.21 -0.52 -15.20
C GLY A 40 10.52 -1.82 -15.60
N ASP A 41 11.27 -2.91 -15.64
CA ASP A 41 10.76 -4.25 -15.96
C ASP A 41 10.28 -5.03 -14.71
N ASP A 42 10.52 -4.50 -13.50
CA ASP A 42 9.98 -5.08 -12.26
C ASP A 42 8.50 -4.70 -12.11
N LEU A 43 7.64 -5.70 -11.98
CA LEU A 43 6.20 -5.55 -11.84
C LEU A 43 5.76 -5.25 -10.39
N GLY A 44 6.68 -5.37 -9.42
CA GLY A 44 6.43 -5.04 -8.02
C GLY A 44 5.65 -6.09 -7.22
N GLY A 45 5.54 -5.83 -5.92
CA GLY A 45 4.88 -6.70 -4.96
C GLY A 45 3.37 -6.84 -5.20
N ILE A 46 2.70 -5.84 -5.76
CA ILE A 46 1.26 -5.92 -6.08
C ILE A 46 0.98 -7.03 -7.09
N GLU A 47 1.83 -7.17 -8.11
CA GLU A 47 1.72 -8.27 -9.09
C GLU A 47 1.85 -9.64 -8.42
N SER A 48 2.75 -9.77 -7.44
CA SER A 48 2.91 -11.01 -6.68
C SER A 48 1.62 -11.38 -5.92
N TRP A 49 0.88 -10.39 -5.42
CA TRP A 49 -0.43 -10.62 -4.79
C TRP A 49 -1.54 -11.00 -5.78
N LEU A 50 -1.52 -10.47 -7.00
CA LEU A 50 -2.44 -10.90 -8.06
C LEU A 50 -2.19 -12.35 -8.45
N ARG A 51 -0.92 -12.72 -8.67
CA ARG A 51 -0.52 -14.11 -8.98
C ARG A 51 -0.89 -15.08 -7.86
N LEU A 52 -0.76 -14.66 -6.59
CA LEU A 52 -1.23 -15.45 -5.45
C LEU A 52 -2.75 -15.66 -5.49
N ALA A 53 -3.52 -14.63 -5.85
CA ALA A 53 -4.97 -14.75 -5.97
C ALA A 53 -5.38 -15.71 -7.09
N GLU A 54 -4.73 -15.63 -8.25
CA GLU A 54 -4.91 -16.56 -9.37
C GLU A 54 -4.56 -18.00 -8.96
N ALA A 55 -3.46 -18.20 -8.23
CA ALA A 55 -3.02 -19.51 -7.76
C ALA A 55 -4.02 -20.21 -6.81
N VAL A 56 -4.84 -19.44 -6.10
CA VAL A 56 -5.93 -19.98 -5.26
C VAL A 56 -7.29 -20.01 -5.97
N GLY A 57 -7.31 -19.80 -7.29
CA GLY A 57 -8.49 -19.95 -8.14
C GLY A 57 -9.39 -18.72 -8.24
N LEU A 58 -8.91 -17.53 -7.87
CA LEU A 58 -9.66 -16.29 -8.05
C LEU A 58 -9.41 -15.70 -9.44
N ASP A 59 -10.48 -15.15 -10.04
CA ASP A 59 -10.36 -14.38 -11.27
C ASP A 59 -9.68 -13.03 -11.01
N ARG A 60 -8.69 -12.69 -11.85
CA ARG A 60 -7.90 -11.47 -11.72
C ARG A 60 -8.77 -10.22 -11.78
N ALA A 61 -9.66 -10.14 -12.77
CA ALA A 61 -10.52 -8.98 -12.96
C ALA A 61 -11.48 -8.80 -11.78
N GLN A 62 -11.97 -9.90 -11.18
CA GLN A 62 -12.76 -9.83 -9.95
C GLN A 62 -11.96 -9.29 -8.77
N VAL A 63 -10.70 -9.72 -8.59
CA VAL A 63 -9.81 -9.23 -7.52
C VAL A 63 -9.52 -7.74 -7.69
N GLU A 64 -9.17 -7.32 -8.91
CA GLU A 64 -8.92 -5.92 -9.28
C GLU A 64 -10.17 -5.04 -9.17
N SER A 65 -11.38 -5.59 -9.36
CA SER A 65 -12.63 -4.84 -9.19
C SER A 65 -12.87 -4.38 -7.75
N LEU A 66 -12.24 -5.03 -6.76
CA LEU A 66 -12.43 -4.79 -5.33
C LEU A 66 -13.89 -4.93 -4.84
N SER A 67 -14.78 -5.49 -5.67
CA SER A 67 -16.23 -5.59 -5.40
C SER A 67 -16.56 -6.48 -4.20
N GLN A 68 -15.69 -7.45 -3.89
CA GLN A 68 -15.83 -8.41 -2.78
C GLN A 68 -15.06 -7.98 -1.51
N VAL A 69 -14.54 -6.75 -1.45
CA VAL A 69 -13.87 -6.25 -0.25
C VAL A 69 -14.91 -5.95 0.82
N LEU A 70 -14.75 -6.57 2.00
CA LEU A 70 -15.65 -6.37 3.11
C LEU A 70 -15.63 -4.90 3.59
N PRO A 71 -16.78 -4.31 3.93
CA PRO A 71 -16.84 -2.92 4.39
C PRO A 71 -15.94 -2.62 5.58
N GLY A 72 -15.83 -3.55 6.55
CA GLY A 72 -14.94 -3.40 7.70
C GLY A 72 -13.45 -3.41 7.33
N VAL A 73 -13.07 -4.20 6.31
CA VAL A 73 -11.70 -4.18 5.76
C VAL A 73 -11.43 -2.87 5.07
N ARG A 74 -12.37 -2.40 4.24
CA ARG A 74 -12.24 -1.10 3.57
C ARG A 74 -12.08 0.03 4.57
N PHE A 75 -12.94 0.08 5.59
CA PHE A 75 -12.87 1.08 6.65
C PHE A 75 -11.51 1.07 7.37
N ALA A 76 -11.00 -0.11 7.76
CA ALA A 76 -9.74 -0.21 8.48
C ALA A 76 -8.53 0.22 7.61
N VAL A 77 -8.50 -0.19 6.35
CA VAL A 77 -7.43 0.20 5.40
C VAL A 77 -7.49 1.69 5.07
N ASP A 78 -8.69 2.22 4.82
CA ASP A 78 -8.87 3.65 4.53
C ASP A 78 -8.50 4.51 5.74
N ALA A 79 -8.81 4.06 6.96
CA ALA A 79 -8.38 4.73 8.19
C ALA A 79 -6.85 4.79 8.29
N TYR A 80 -6.14 3.72 7.90
CA TYR A 80 -4.69 3.69 7.90
C TYR A 80 -4.08 4.70 6.91
N VAL A 81 -4.60 4.76 5.67
CA VAL A 81 -4.18 5.76 4.68
C VAL A 81 -4.50 7.19 5.17
N ASN A 82 -5.68 7.40 5.75
CA ASN A 82 -6.10 8.71 6.24
C ASN A 82 -5.30 9.17 7.46
N PHE A 83 -4.86 8.26 8.32
CA PHE A 83 -3.93 8.55 9.40
C PHE A 83 -2.62 9.09 8.84
N ALA A 84 -2.00 8.39 7.88
CA ALA A 84 -0.74 8.82 7.26
C ALA A 84 -0.83 10.18 6.54
N ARG A 85 -2.00 10.51 5.98
CA ARG A 85 -2.26 11.83 5.36
C ARG A 85 -2.31 12.98 6.36
N ARG A 86 -2.73 12.74 7.60
CA ARG A 86 -3.10 13.80 8.56
C ARG A 86 -2.15 13.92 9.75
N ALA A 87 -1.57 12.81 10.17
CA ALA A 87 -0.65 12.77 11.30
C ALA A 87 0.71 13.41 10.93
N PRO A 88 1.48 13.90 11.91
CA PRO A 88 2.89 14.24 11.70
C PRO A 88 3.63 13.07 11.06
N TRP A 89 4.50 13.36 10.07
CA TRP A 89 5.19 12.31 9.32
C TRP A 89 5.96 11.30 10.20
N PRO A 90 6.57 11.66 11.36
CA PRO A 90 7.23 10.66 12.21
C PRO A 90 6.24 9.64 12.82
N GLU A 91 5.05 10.09 13.22
CA GLU A 91 4.00 9.19 13.74
C GLU A 91 3.46 8.28 12.62
N ALA A 92 3.27 8.85 11.43
CA ALA A 92 2.86 8.08 10.25
C ALA A 92 3.92 7.03 9.85
N VAL A 93 5.21 7.35 9.95
CA VAL A 93 6.31 6.39 9.79
C VAL A 93 6.24 5.28 10.85
N CYS A 94 6.09 5.64 12.14
CA CYS A 94 6.02 4.65 13.22
C CYS A 94 4.83 3.68 13.10
N SER A 95 3.77 4.07 12.41
CA SER A 95 2.64 3.16 12.14
C SER A 95 2.99 1.98 11.22
N SER A 96 4.17 1.97 10.58
CA SER A 96 4.70 0.82 9.84
C SER A 96 5.54 -0.16 10.67
N LEU A 97 5.74 0.07 11.97
CA LEU A 97 6.58 -0.78 12.84
C LEU A 97 5.97 -2.16 13.17
N THR A 98 4.91 -2.55 12.47
CA THR A 98 4.37 -3.92 12.47
C THR A 98 5.13 -4.85 11.51
N GLU A 99 5.97 -4.28 10.65
CA GLU A 99 6.88 -4.96 9.71
C GLU A 99 8.26 -5.17 10.32
#